data_AF-A0A3D1CG66-F1
#
_entry.id   AF-A0A3D1CG66-F1
#
_cell.length_a   1.000
_cell.length_b   1.000
_cell.length_c   1.000
_cell.angle_alpha   90.00
_cell.angle_beta   90.00
_cell.angle_gamma   90.00
#
_symmetry.space_group_name_H-M   'P 1'
#
loop_
_entity.id
_entity.type
_entity.pdbx_description
1 polymer ?
#
loop_
_entity_poly.entity_id
_entity_poly.type
_entity_poly.pdbx_seq_one_letter_code
_entity_poly.pdbx_strand_id
1 'polypeptide(L)'
;LPWFTLPELEWTTHNVNRAEPKQSGFARPDSAYVSSHNNLHIAWPTKLALSPDLADKVIEALAKQNVHKTSHPEQHILPLAQLAEPLWDRAFIK
;
A
#
# COMPACT_ATOMS: atom_id res chain seq x y z
N LEU A 1 -19.81 -14.09 -6.82
CA LEU A 1 -21.10 -13.58 -7.31
C LEU A 1 -21.20 -13.83 -8.81
N PRO A 2 -21.59 -15.05 -9.26
CA PRO A 2 -21.68 -15.37 -10.69
C PRO A 2 -22.86 -14.69 -11.40
N TRP A 3 -23.77 -14.06 -10.66
CA TRP A 3 -24.96 -13.35 -11.17
C TRP A 3 -24.84 -11.83 -11.16
N PHE A 4 -23.71 -11.27 -10.70
CA PHE A 4 -23.54 -9.83 -10.54
C PHE A 4 -22.53 -9.31 -11.56
N THR A 5 -23.01 -8.59 -12.56
CA THR A 5 -22.16 -7.75 -13.40
C THR A 5 -21.78 -6.53 -12.56
N LEU A 6 -20.51 -6.44 -12.17
CA LEU A 6 -20.01 -5.22 -11.55
C LEU A 6 -20.26 -4.06 -12.54
N PRO A 7 -20.86 -2.93 -12.10
CA PRO A 7 -20.93 -1.74 -12.94
C PRO A 7 -19.51 -1.32 -13.32
N GLU A 8 -19.38 -0.48 -14.34
CA GLU A 8 -18.09 0.14 -14.67
C GLU A 8 -17.54 0.83 -13.42
N LEU A 9 -16.48 0.25 -12.85
CA LEU A 9 -15.88 0.67 -11.59
C LEU A 9 -14.70 1.56 -11.92
N GLU A 10 -14.84 2.86 -11.65
CA GLU A 10 -13.74 3.81 -11.77
C GLU A 10 -12.90 3.82 -10.49
N TRP A 11 -11.59 3.69 -10.65
CA TRP A 11 -10.64 3.88 -9.56
C TRP A 11 -10.30 5.36 -9.46
N THR A 12 -10.37 5.90 -8.25
CA THR A 12 -9.86 7.23 -7.94
C THR A 12 -8.80 7.14 -6.84
N THR A 13 -7.87 8.08 -6.84
CA THR A 13 -6.81 8.17 -5.84
C THR A 13 -6.85 9.54 -5.19
N HIS A 14 -6.55 9.59 -3.89
CA HIS A 14 -6.45 10.84 -3.15
C HIS A 14 -5.05 10.97 -2.59
N ASN A 15 -4.34 12.01 -3.02
CA ASN A 15 -3.00 12.31 -2.53
C ASN A 15 -3.09 12.88 -1.11
N VAL A 16 -2.33 12.29 -0.19
CA VAL A 16 -2.18 12.77 1.18
C VAL A 16 -0.71 13.07 1.47
N ASN A 17 -0.44 14.13 2.23
CA ASN A 17 0.93 14.51 2.59
C ASN A 17 1.58 13.51 3.57
N ARG A 18 0.79 12.98 4.51
CA ARG A 18 1.25 12.02 5.52
C ARG A 18 0.05 11.23 6.06
N ALA A 19 0.19 9.92 6.17
CA ALA A 19 -0.77 9.03 6.82
C ALA A 19 -0.02 8.12 7.79
N GLU A 20 -0.45 8.13 9.05
CA GLU A 20 0.15 7.34 10.14
C GLU A 20 -0.92 6.87 11.12
N PRO A 21 -0.70 5.72 11.79
CA PRO A 21 -1.64 5.25 12.81
C PRO A 21 -1.69 6.20 14.00
N LYS A 22 -2.84 6.28 14.67
CA LYS A 22 -2.99 7.05 15.90
C LYS A 22 -2.10 6.43 16.99
N GLN A 23 -1.17 7.21 17.55
CA GLN A 23 -0.30 6.78 18.63
C GLN A 23 -0.72 7.39 19.97
N SER A 24 -0.66 6.61 21.05
CA SER A 24 -0.73 7.12 22.41
C SER A 24 0.65 7.60 22.86
N GLY A 25 0.74 8.80 23.45
CA GLY A 25 1.93 9.22 24.20
C GLY A 25 3.07 9.92 23.44
N PHE A 26 2.85 10.50 22.26
CA PHE A 26 3.87 11.25 21.47
C PHE A 26 5.17 10.48 21.15
N ALA A 27 5.23 9.18 21.42
CA ALA A 27 6.40 8.35 21.14
C ALA A 27 6.51 8.08 19.64
N ARG A 28 7.72 8.20 19.08
CA ARG A 28 7.97 7.88 17.67
C ARG A 28 7.77 6.38 17.46
N PRO A 29 7.05 5.94 16.40
CA PRO A 29 6.92 4.52 16.10
C PRO A 29 8.28 3.92 15.76
N ASP A 30 8.59 2.77 16.33
CA ASP A 30 9.78 1.97 16.07
C ASP A 30 9.51 0.77 15.14
N SER A 31 8.24 0.51 14.80
CA SER A 31 7.83 -0.50 13.82
C SER A 31 6.83 0.06 12.79
N ALA A 32 6.73 -0.63 11.66
CA ALA A 32 5.67 -0.45 10.69
C ALA A 32 4.30 -0.84 11.27
N TYR A 33 3.24 -0.31 10.65
CA TYR A 33 1.85 -0.57 11.02
C TYR A 33 1.16 -1.40 9.95
N VAL A 34 0.42 -2.42 10.38
CA VAL A 34 -0.49 -3.21 9.54
C VAL A 34 -1.76 -3.47 10.34
N SER A 35 -2.92 -3.22 9.73
CA SER A 35 -4.23 -3.59 10.26
C SER A 35 -5.06 -4.30 9.20
N SER A 36 -5.58 -5.47 9.55
CA SER A 36 -6.36 -6.32 8.65
C SER A 36 -7.84 -6.23 8.99
N HIS A 37 -8.68 -5.99 7.98
CA HIS A 37 -10.14 -5.97 8.06
C HIS A 37 -10.70 -6.83 6.94
N ASN A 38 -11.07 -8.08 7.24
CA ASN A 38 -11.46 -9.08 6.23
C ASN A 38 -10.40 -9.20 5.12
N ASN A 39 -10.72 -8.84 3.89
CA ASN A 39 -9.83 -8.88 2.72
C ASN A 39 -9.05 -7.57 2.47
N LEU A 40 -9.12 -6.60 3.40
CA LEU A 40 -8.44 -5.31 3.31
C LEU A 40 -7.29 -5.25 4.32
N HIS A 41 -6.09 -4.93 3.84
CA HIS A 41 -4.94 -4.60 4.70
C HIS A 41 -4.62 -3.12 4.57
N ILE A 42 -4.53 -2.42 5.71
CA ILE A 42 -4.16 -1.02 5.81
C ILE A 42 -2.77 -0.95 6.43
N ALA A 43 -1.83 -0.34 5.73
CA ALA A 43 -0.41 -0.48 6.03
C ALA A 43 0.34 0.84 5.87
N TRP A 44 1.23 1.15 6.81
CA TRP A 44 2.15 2.29 6.73
C TRP A 44 3.51 1.93 7.30
N PRO A 45 4.62 2.24 6.59
CA PRO A 45 5.95 2.01 7.14
C PRO A 45 6.29 3.01 8.25
N THR A 46 5.67 4.21 8.28
CA THR A 46 5.95 5.37 9.17
C THR A 46 7.33 6.01 9.00
N LYS A 47 8.33 5.27 8.52
CA LYS A 47 9.64 5.77 8.05
C LYS A 47 10.09 4.93 6.86
N LEU A 48 10.82 5.53 5.92
CA LEU A 48 11.36 4.78 4.76
C LEU A 48 12.17 3.55 5.19
N ALA A 49 12.99 3.67 6.24
CA ALA A 49 13.82 2.58 6.76
C ALA A 49 13.03 1.38 7.31
N LEU A 50 11.74 1.56 7.62
CA LEU A 50 10.85 0.50 8.11
C LEU A 50 10.07 -0.20 6.97
N SER A 51 10.39 0.09 5.70
CA SER A 51 9.79 -0.62 4.56
C SER A 51 10.03 -2.14 4.60
N PRO A 52 11.21 -2.65 5.00
CA PRO A 52 11.40 -4.10 5.17
C PRO A 52 10.51 -4.69 6.28
N ASP A 53 10.45 -4.04 7.46
CA ASP A 53 9.58 -4.46 8.57
C ASP A 53 8.10 -4.46 8.16
N LEU A 54 7.68 -3.50 7.33
CA LEU A 54 6.32 -3.49 6.77
C LEU A 54 6.06 -4.73 5.90
N ALA A 55 6.99 -5.07 5.01
CA ALA A 55 6.85 -6.23 4.12
C ALA A 55 6.69 -7.52 4.94
N ASP A 56 7.53 -7.72 5.95
CA ASP A 56 7.48 -8.89 6.84
C ASP A 56 6.12 -9.00 7.55
N LYS A 57 5.63 -7.90 8.13
CA LYS A 57 4.32 -7.86 8.80
C LYS A 57 3.16 -8.16 7.86
N VAL A 58 3.20 -7.67 6.62
CA VAL A 58 2.14 -7.96 5.63
C VAL A 58 2.18 -9.44 5.23
N ILE A 59 3.36 -10.02 5.03
CA ILE A 59 3.51 -11.45 4.73
C ILE A 59 2.92 -12.30 5.86
N GLU A 60 3.21 -11.96 7.12
CA GLU A 60 2.60 -12.63 8.28
C GLU A 60 1.07 -12.50 8.30
N ALA A 61 0.53 -11.32 7.98
CA ALA A 61 -0.91 -11.08 7.94
C ALA A 61 -1.60 -11.92 6.84
N LEU A 62 -0.98 -12.05 5.68
CA LEU A 62 -1.45 -12.91 4.58
C LEU A 62 -1.42 -14.39 4.98
N ALA A 63 -0.35 -14.83 5.66
CA ALA A 63 -0.21 -16.20 6.14
C ALA A 63 -1.32 -16.55 7.16
N LYS A 64 -1.64 -15.64 8.09
CA LYS A 64 -2.75 -15.82 9.05
C LYS A 64 -4.12 -15.95 8.37
N GLN A 65 -4.28 -15.39 7.18
CA GLN A 65 -5.50 -15.49 6.37
C GLN A 65 -5.51 -16.72 5.45
N ASN A 66 -4.49 -17.58 5.51
CA ASN A 66 -4.30 -18.72 4.61
C ASN A 66 -4.36 -18.30 3.13
N VAL A 67 -3.80 -17.13 2.80
CA VAL A 67 -3.67 -16.70 1.41
C VAL A 67 -2.54 -17.50 0.78
N HIS A 68 -2.87 -18.21 -0.31
CA HIS A 68 -1.92 -19.03 -1.05
C HIS A 68 -1.72 -18.45 -2.45
N LYS A 69 -0.51 -18.61 -2.98
CA LYS A 69 -0.20 -18.25 -4.37
C LYS A 69 -1.04 -19.12 -5.30
N THR A 70 -1.78 -18.48 -6.19
CA THR A 70 -2.53 -19.12 -7.27
C THR A 70 -1.97 -18.68 -8.62
N SER A 71 -2.22 -19.46 -9.66
CA SER A 71 -1.87 -19.08 -11.03
C SER A 71 -2.90 -18.10 -11.58
N HIS A 72 -2.43 -17.00 -12.15
CA HIS A 72 -3.25 -16.03 -12.86
C HIS A 72 -2.58 -15.72 -14.20
N PRO A 73 -3.35 -15.53 -15.28
CA PRO A 73 -2.78 -15.08 -16.55
C PRO A 73 -2.11 -13.71 -16.34
N GLU A 74 -0.97 -13.49 -17.00
CA GLU A 74 -0.33 -12.18 -16.95
C GLU A 74 -1.28 -11.11 -17.53
N GLN A 75 -1.50 -10.05 -16.77
CA GLN A 75 -2.34 -8.93 -17.17
C GLN A 75 -1.45 -7.75 -17.59
N HIS A 76 -1.16 -7.64 -18.89
CA HIS A 76 -0.37 -6.55 -19.48
C HIS A 76 -1.23 -5.34 -19.91
N ILE A 77 -2.26 -5.01 -19.13
CA ILE A 77 -3.30 -4.04 -19.56
C ILE A 77 -3.10 -2.66 -18.90
N LEU A 78 -2.26 -2.57 -17.86
CA LEU A 78 -2.05 -1.32 -17.14
C LEU A 78 -0.78 -0.60 -17.64
N PRO A 79 -0.81 0.73 -17.77
CA PRO A 79 0.38 1.50 -18.09
C PRO A 79 1.44 1.35 -16.99
N LEU A 80 2.71 1.34 -17.39
CA LEU A 80 3.82 1.32 -16.44
C LEU A 80 3.81 2.60 -15.60
N ALA A 81 4.06 2.45 -14.30
CA ALA A 81 4.24 3.59 -13.40
C ALA A 81 5.48 4.40 -13.81
N GLN A 82 5.35 5.72 -13.83
CA GLN A 82 6.47 6.63 -14.08
C GLN A 82 7.26 6.88 -12.79
N LEU A 83 8.57 7.09 -12.92
CA LEU A 83 9.40 7.53 -11.79
C LEU A 83 9.07 8.99 -11.46
N ALA A 84 8.92 9.28 -10.16
CA ALA A 84 8.72 10.64 -9.70
C ALA A 84 10.02 11.45 -9.83
N GLU A 85 9.92 12.67 -10.34
CA GLU A 85 11.04 13.61 -10.36
C GLU A 85 11.39 14.07 -8.93
N PRO A 86 12.68 14.08 -8.57
CA PRO A 86 13.10 14.54 -7.26
C PRO A 86 12.81 16.04 -7.10
N LEU A 87 12.73 16.49 -5.84
CA LEU A 87 12.32 17.86 -5.54
C LEU A 87 13.26 18.90 -6.16
N TRP A 88 14.57 18.67 -6.15
CA TRP A 88 15.57 19.63 -6.64
C TRP A 88 15.52 19.82 -8.16
N ASP A 89 15.17 18.79 -8.93
CA ASP A 89 14.97 18.93 -10.37
C ASP A 89 13.75 19.84 -10.59
N ARG A 90 12.61 19.53 -9.97
CA ARG A 90 11.38 20.34 -10.14
C ARG A 90 11.48 21.78 -9.63
N ALA A 91 12.18 22.01 -8.51
CA ALA A 91 12.20 23.30 -7.83
C ALA A 91 13.23 24.29 -8.41
N PHE A 92 14.25 23.81 -9.11
CA PHE A 92 15.39 24.63 -9.56
C PHE A 92 15.67 24.55 -11.06
N ILE A 93 14.77 23.99 -11.87
CA ILE A 93 14.81 24.13 -13.33
C ILE A 93 14.69 25.63 -13.69
N LYS A 94 15.61 26.10 -14.54
CA LYS A 94 15.59 27.44 -15.15
C LYS A 94 14.49 27.57 -16.20
#